data_AF-A0A8J4XQM1-F1
#
_entry.id   AF-A0A8J4XQM1-F1
#
_cell.length_a   1.000
_cell.length_b   1.000
_cell.length_c   1.000
_cell.angle_alpha   90.00
_cell.angle_beta   90.00
_cell.angle_gamma   90.00
#
_symmetry.space_group_name_H-M   'P 1'
#
loop_
_entity.id
_entity.type
_entity.pdbx_description
1 polymer ?
#
loop_
_entity_poly.entity_id
_entity_poly.type
_entity_poly.pdbx_seq_one_letter_code
_entity_poly.pdbx_strand_id
1 'polypeptide(L)'
;MNSWPGSAWVILVALEAKYHSKCLLALYYRAKTTVEAEQKTDHEGVMSRIVLAELVLYIEETHLEEGTAPVFRLADLAKLYTTRMEELGVALCKKVNSTRLKERLLASYQA
;
A
#
# COMPACT_ATOMS: atom_id res chain seq x y z
N MET A 1 -13.06 -18.00 1.52
CA MET A 1 -13.16 -17.80 2.97
C MET A 1 -13.77 -16.43 3.25
N ASN A 2 -14.97 -16.47 3.84
CA ASN A 2 -15.57 -15.43 4.68
C ASN A 2 -16.06 -14.15 3.97
N SER A 3 -16.91 -14.33 2.96
CA SER A 3 -17.95 -13.33 2.62
C SER A 3 -18.72 -13.01 3.91
N TRP A 4 -18.55 -11.79 4.43
CA TRP A 4 -19.26 -11.36 5.63
C TRP A 4 -20.77 -11.41 5.36
N PRO A 5 -21.56 -12.20 6.11
CA PRO A 5 -22.98 -12.35 5.85
C PRO A 5 -23.79 -11.05 6.14
N GLY A 6 -23.16 -10.01 6.69
CA GLY A 6 -23.83 -8.75 7.03
C GLY A 6 -24.14 -7.83 5.85
N SER A 7 -23.41 -7.91 4.73
CA SER A 7 -23.64 -7.00 3.60
C SER A 7 -24.95 -7.28 2.87
N ALA A 8 -25.30 -8.56 2.70
CA ALA A 8 -26.57 -8.98 2.08
C ALA A 8 -27.79 -8.59 2.94
N TRP A 9 -27.68 -8.72 4.27
CA TRP A 9 -28.76 -8.37 5.20
C TRP A 9 -29.03 -6.86 5.23
N VAL A 10 -27.99 -6.02 5.20
CA VAL A 10 -28.16 -4.56 5.15
C VAL A 10 -28.80 -4.13 3.83
N ILE A 11 -28.44 -4.77 2.71
CA ILE A 11 -29.05 -4.49 1.39
C ILE A 11 -30.53 -4.89 1.36
N LEU A 12 -30.88 -6.05 1.93
CA LEU A 12 -32.28 -6.53 1.96
C LEU A 12 -33.17 -5.65 2.83
N VAL A 13 -32.71 -5.26 4.03
CA VAL A 13 -33.42 -4.29 4.89
C VAL A 13 -33.57 -2.92 4.21
N ALA A 14 -32.62 -2.53 3.35
CA ALA A 14 -32.67 -1.30 2.57
C ALA A 14 -33.62 -1.33 1.35
N LEU A 15 -33.86 -2.52 0.78
CA LEU A 15 -34.81 -2.71 -0.31
C LEU A 15 -36.25 -2.84 0.20
N GLU A 16 -36.44 -3.48 1.36
CA GLU A 16 -37.75 -3.70 1.98
C GLU A 16 -38.29 -2.47 2.71
N ALA A 17 -37.43 -1.69 3.35
CA ALA A 17 -37.82 -0.37 3.84
C ALA A 17 -37.88 0.59 2.64
N LYS A 18 -39.01 1.27 2.42
CA LYS A 18 -39.17 2.31 1.40
C LYS A 18 -38.22 3.49 1.67
N TYR A 19 -36.92 3.32 1.43
CA TYR A 19 -35.96 4.40 1.58
C TYR A 19 -36.27 5.46 0.54
N HIS A 20 -36.35 6.73 0.97
CA HIS A 20 -36.34 7.84 0.03
C HIS A 20 -35.15 7.66 -0.93
N SER A 21 -35.37 7.85 -2.22
CA SER A 21 -34.35 7.69 -3.28
C SER A 21 -33.02 8.39 -2.94
N LYS A 22 -33.07 9.50 -2.20
CA LYS A 22 -31.91 10.23 -1.67
C LYS A 22 -31.05 9.40 -0.73
N CYS A 23 -31.65 8.63 0.18
CA CYS A 23 -30.93 7.80 1.15
C CYS A 23 -30.25 6.60 0.46
N LEU A 24 -30.94 5.99 -0.50
CA LEU A 24 -30.37 4.91 -1.32
C LEU A 24 -29.17 5.43 -2.12
N LEU A 25 -29.32 6.58 -2.78
CA LEU A 25 -28.24 7.20 -3.54
C LEU A 25 -27.03 7.53 -2.64
N ALA A 26 -27.27 8.09 -1.45
CA ALA A 26 -26.22 8.37 -0.47
C ALA A 26 -25.48 7.10 -0.03
N LEU A 27 -26.19 5.98 0.13
CA LEU A 27 -25.60 4.69 0.48
C LEU A 27 -24.72 4.13 -0.65
N TYR A 28 -25.18 4.18 -1.90
CA TYR A 28 -24.36 3.78 -3.05
C TYR A 28 -23.12 4.64 -3.22
N TYR A 29 -23.23 5.96 -3.06
CA TYR A 29 -22.07 6.84 -3.11
C TYR A 29 -21.07 6.50 -2.02
N ARG A 30 -21.54 6.28 -0.78
CA ARG A 30 -20.66 5.86 0.31
C ARG A 30 -19.93 4.55 -0.02
N ALA A 31 -20.67 3.54 -0.47
CA ALA A 31 -20.08 2.24 -0.85
C ALA A 31 -19.05 2.38 -1.99
N LYS A 32 -19.34 3.23 -2.99
CA LYS A 32 -18.41 3.51 -4.08
C LYS A 32 -17.13 4.17 -3.57
N THR A 33 -17.25 5.20 -2.73
CA THR A 33 -16.08 5.90 -2.17
C THR A 33 -15.23 5.00 -1.28
N THR A 34 -15.82 4.07 -0.53
CA THR A 34 -15.06 3.12 0.28
C THR A 34 -14.29 2.13 -0.59
N VAL A 35 -14.91 1.59 -1.65
CA VAL A 35 -14.24 0.66 -2.58
C VAL A 35 -13.09 1.35 -3.32
N GLU A 36 -13.28 2.59 -3.79
CA GLU A 36 -12.21 3.35 -4.46
C GLU A 36 -11.04 3.65 -3.50
N ALA A 37 -11.33 3.96 -2.24
CA ALA A 37 -10.31 4.15 -1.22
C ALA A 37 -9.55 2.84 -0.93
N GLU A 38 -10.25 1.72 -0.78
CA GLU A 38 -9.66 0.40 -0.56
C GLU A 38 -8.74 0.00 -1.73
N GLN A 39 -9.20 0.16 -2.98
CA GLN A 39 -8.41 -0.13 -4.18
C GLN A 39 -7.14 0.74 -4.26
N LYS A 40 -7.26 2.03 -3.92
CA LYS A 40 -6.10 2.92 -3.87
C LYS A 40 -5.08 2.49 -2.80
N THR A 41 -5.56 2.09 -1.61
CA THR A 41 -4.68 1.60 -0.55
C THR A 41 -4.02 0.27 -0.89
N ASP A 42 -4.73 -0.62 -1.60
CA ASP A 42 -4.17 -1.89 -2.05
C ASP A 42 -3.09 -1.66 -3.12
N HIS A 43 -3.37 -0.81 -4.12
CA HIS A 43 -2.39 -0.42 -5.13
C HIS A 43 -1.13 0.18 -4.50
N GLU A 44 -1.26 1.14 -3.57
CA GLU A 44 -0.12 1.71 -2.84
C GLU A 44 0.66 0.63 -2.08
N GLY A 45 -0.05 -0.30 -1.43
CA GLY A 45 0.56 -1.41 -0.70
C GLY A 45 1.29 -2.42 -1.59
N VAL A 46 0.81 -2.66 -2.81
CA VAL A 46 1.49 -3.52 -3.80
C VAL A 46 2.74 -2.82 -4.34
N MET A 47 2.64 -1.57 -4.77
CA MET A 47 3.82 -0.80 -5.23
C MET A 47 4.88 -0.68 -4.14
N SER A 48 4.45 -0.45 -2.89
CA SER A 48 5.34 -0.39 -1.72
C SER A 48 6.11 -1.69 -1.47
N ARG A 49 5.58 -2.84 -1.88
CA ARG A 49 6.25 -4.14 -1.79
C ARG A 49 7.20 -4.36 -2.96
N ILE A 50 6.80 -3.99 -4.18
CA ILE A 50 7.65 -4.07 -5.38
C ILE A 50 8.90 -3.23 -5.22
N VAL A 51 8.76 -1.94 -4.87
CA VAL A 51 9.90 -1.04 -4.68
C VAL A 51 10.83 -1.52 -3.56
N LEU A 52 10.26 -2.14 -2.52
CA LEU A 52 11.09 -2.69 -1.44
C LEU A 52 11.89 -3.89 -1.92
N ALA A 53 11.31 -4.78 -2.73
CA ALA A 53 12.03 -5.90 -3.31
C ALA A 53 13.14 -5.43 -4.25
N GLU A 54 12.88 -4.42 -5.09
CA GLU A 54 13.91 -3.80 -5.94
C GLU A 54 15.06 -3.21 -5.10
N LEU A 55 14.73 -2.54 -3.99
CA LEU A 55 15.74 -1.95 -3.11
C LEU A 55 16.61 -3.01 -2.42
N VAL A 56 16.03 -4.14 -2.01
CA VAL A 56 16.75 -5.28 -1.45
C VAL A 56 17.68 -5.89 -2.51
N LEU A 57 17.17 -6.08 -3.72
CA LEU A 57 17.92 -6.64 -4.83
C LEU A 57 19.13 -5.77 -5.21
N TYR A 58 18.95 -4.44 -5.22
CA TYR A 58 20.06 -3.49 -5.39
C TYR A 58 21.14 -3.62 -4.31
N ILE A 59 20.75 -3.79 -3.04
CA ILE A 59 21.70 -3.98 -1.92
C ILE A 59 22.45 -5.32 -2.07
N GLU A 60 21.80 -6.35 -2.57
CA GLU A 60 22.42 -7.67 -2.78
C GLU A 60 23.39 -7.66 -3.97
N GLU A 61 23.00 -7.05 -5.09
CA GLU A 61 23.86 -6.91 -6.27
C GLU A 61 25.13 -6.14 -5.95
N THR A 62 25.01 -5.01 -5.25
CA THR A 62 26.17 -4.22 -4.81
C THR A 62 27.11 -4.99 -3.87
N HIS A 63 26.57 -5.84 -3.00
CA HIS A 63 27.38 -6.72 -2.16
C HIS A 63 28.17 -7.75 -3.00
N LEU A 64 27.57 -8.30 -4.06
CA LEU A 64 28.23 -9.24 -4.96
C LEU A 64 29.35 -8.59 -5.78
N GLU A 65 29.17 -7.33 -6.20
CA GLU A 65 30.15 -6.60 -7.01
C GLU A 65 31.37 -6.12 -6.20
N GLU A 66 31.17 -5.57 -5.01
CA GLU A 66 32.25 -4.97 -4.22
C GLU A 66 33.05 -6.01 -3.41
N GLY A 67 32.52 -7.22 -3.21
CA GLY A 67 33.17 -8.29 -2.44
C GLY A 67 33.36 -7.97 -0.94
N THR A 68 32.86 -6.82 -0.48
CA THR A 68 32.84 -6.36 0.90
C THR A 68 31.43 -5.88 1.26
N ALA A 69 31.08 -5.88 2.55
CA ALA A 69 29.76 -5.44 3.00
C ALA A 69 29.53 -3.94 2.67
N PRO A 70 28.63 -3.61 1.73
CA PRO A 70 28.43 -2.24 1.29
C PRO A 70 27.75 -1.41 2.40
N VAL A 71 28.24 -0.18 2.61
CA VAL A 71 27.70 0.73 3.64
C VAL A 71 26.81 1.77 2.98
N PHE A 72 25.50 1.64 3.20
CA PHE A 72 24.52 2.60 2.68
C PHE A 72 24.11 3.64 3.70
N ARG A 73 24.00 4.89 3.25
CA ARG A 73 23.31 5.93 4.00
C ARG A 73 21.81 5.71 3.90
N LEU A 74 21.15 5.58 5.04
CA LEU A 74 19.69 5.38 5.11
C LEU A 74 18.90 6.52 4.43
N ALA A 75 19.44 7.74 4.46
CA ALA A 75 18.84 8.88 3.77
C ALA A 75 18.81 8.70 2.25
N ASP A 76 19.81 8.03 1.68
CA ASP A 76 19.91 7.83 0.23
C ASP A 76 19.03 6.64 -0.20
N LEU A 77 18.96 5.57 0.59
CA LEU A 77 17.97 4.50 0.42
C LEU A 77 16.53 5.01 0.51
N ALA A 78 16.26 5.93 1.44
CA ALA A 78 14.95 6.55 1.56
C ALA A 78 14.59 7.40 0.33
N LYS A 79 15.57 8.11 -0.25
CA LYS A 79 15.37 8.86 -1.50
C LYS A 79 15.10 7.93 -2.68
N LEU A 80 15.89 6.88 -2.86
CA LEU A 80 15.69 5.89 -3.91
C LEU A 80 14.29 5.26 -3.82
N TYR A 81 13.87 4.89 -2.61
CA TYR A 81 12.54 4.39 -2.35
C TYR A 81 11.44 5.40 -2.71
N THR A 82 11.59 6.68 -2.33
CA THR A 82 10.60 7.71 -2.69
C THR A 82 10.52 7.92 -4.20
N THR A 83 11.67 8.04 -4.87
CA THR A 83 11.73 8.27 -6.32
C THR A 83 11.07 7.12 -7.08
N ARG A 84 11.36 5.87 -6.70
CA ARG A 84 10.73 4.70 -7.32
C ARG A 84 9.23 4.62 -7.09
N MET A 85 8.75 4.99 -5.90
CA MET A 85 7.31 5.05 -5.61
C MET A 85 6.61 6.13 -6.46
N GLU A 86 7.25 7.28 -6.66
CA GLU A 86 6.74 8.35 -7.52
C GLU A 86 6.71 7.93 -9.01
N GLU A 87 7.75 7.23 -9.48
CA GLU A 87 7.82 6.68 -10.85
C GLU A 87 6.71 5.66 -11.13
N LEU A 88 6.30 4.89 -10.12
CA LEU A 88 5.17 3.95 -10.19
C LEU A 88 3.79 4.62 -10.01
N GLY A 89 3.74 5.96 -10.04
CA GLY A 89 2.50 6.72 -9.97
C GLY A 89 1.90 6.86 -8.57
N VAL A 90 2.64 6.48 -7.52
CA VAL A 90 2.22 6.68 -6.13
C VAL A 90 2.74 8.02 -5.63
N ALA A 91 1.88 9.03 -5.64
CA ALA A 91 2.19 10.32 -5.06
C ALA A 91 2.27 10.23 -3.53
N LEU A 92 3.50 10.21 -2.99
CA LEU A 92 3.74 10.22 -1.56
C LEU A 92 3.55 11.64 -1.00
N CYS A 93 2.34 11.96 -0.52
CA CYS A 93 2.06 13.25 0.14
C CYS A 93 2.86 13.47 1.45
N LYS A 94 3.51 12.43 1.98
CA LYS A 94 4.27 12.49 3.23
C LYS A 94 5.68 11.96 3.01
N LYS A 95 6.66 12.62 3.64
CA LYS A 95 8.04 12.15 3.69
C LYS A 95 8.08 10.71 4.23
N VAL A 96 8.79 9.84 3.55
CA VAL A 96 8.97 8.44 3.98
C VAL A 96 9.67 8.40 5.32
N ASN A 97 9.11 7.62 6.25
CA ASN A 97 9.72 7.39 7.55
C ASN A 97 10.92 6.44 7.38
N SER A 98 12.11 7.02 7.44
CA SER A 98 13.38 6.32 7.24
C SER A 98 13.60 5.19 8.27
N THR A 99 13.17 5.39 9.52
CA THR A 99 13.27 4.36 10.57
C THR A 99 12.42 3.15 10.24
N ARG A 100 11.18 3.37 9.79
CA ARG A 100 10.28 2.29 9.38
C ARG A 100 10.78 1.57 8.12
N LEU A 101 11.39 2.29 7.18
CA LEU A 101 12.02 1.69 6.00
C LEU A 101 13.19 0.78 6.41
N LYS A 102 14.04 1.23 7.34
CA LYS A 102 15.14 0.41 7.89
C LYS A 102 14.61 -0.87 8.53
N GLU A 103 13.57 -0.79 9.36
CA GLU A 103 12.97 -1.97 10.00
C GLU A 103 12.48 -2.98 8.97
N ARG A 104 11.81 -2.53 7.90
CA ARG A 104 11.33 -3.41 6.83
C ARG A 104 12.48 -4.08 6.07
N LEU A 105 13.56 -3.35 5.80
CA LEU A 105 14.77 -3.92 5.17
C LEU A 105 15.45 -4.94 6.07
N LEU A 106 15.59 -4.67 7.36
CA LEU A 106 16.17 -5.64 8.29
C LEU A 106 15.32 -6.91 8.41
N ALA A 107 13.99 -6.76 8.38
CA ALA A 107 13.08 -7.90 8.40
C ALA A 107 13.20 -8.79 7.15
N SER A 108 13.52 -8.24 5.97
CA SER A 108 13.69 -9.05 4.76
C SER A 108 14.96 -9.90 4.75
N TYR A 109 15.98 -9.54 5.53
CA TYR A 109 17.22 -10.33 5.67
C TYR A 109 17.18 -11.36 6.82
N GLN A 110 16.12 -11.36 7.63
CA GLN A 110 15.94 -12.28 8.76
C GLN A 110 14.91 -13.39 8.50
N ALA A 111 14.32 -13.42 7.30
CA ALA A 111 13.37 -14.43 6.84
C ALA A 111 14.08 -15.53 6.04
#